data_AF-A0AA43UC13-F1
#
_entry.id   AF-A0AA43UC13-F1
#
_cell.length_a   1.000
_cell.length_b   1.000
_cell.length_c   1.000
_cell.angle_alpha   90.00
_cell.angle_beta   90.00
_cell.angle_gamma   90.00
#
_symmetry.space_group_name_H-M   'P 1'
#
loop_
_entity.id
_entity.type
_entity.pdbx_description
1 polymer ?
#
loop_
_entity_poly.entity_id
_entity_poly.type
_entity_poly.pdbx_seq_one_letter_code
_entity_poly.pdbx_strand_id
1 'polypeptide(L)'
;MEFLTQYGGAIFGYLGVALAVAFSGFGSSYGTGGTGAAAASLIKDQPEKFTQALILQLLPGTQGLYGFVIGFMILFTVTPDLALADGFRLLIASLPIALVGWISGQQQGKVSTAGLQVLAKRPENVANAIILTIMVETYAILAFITSILLIYV
;
A
#
# COMPACT_ATOMS: atom_id res chain seq x y z
N MET A 1 31.14 -10.50 -14.25
CA MET A 1 29.91 -11.18 -14.72
C MET A 1 29.60 -12.43 -13.92
N GLU A 2 30.61 -13.25 -13.58
CA GLU A 2 30.45 -14.50 -12.81
C GLU A 2 29.72 -14.34 -11.47
N PHE A 3 30.06 -13.31 -10.68
CA PHE A 3 29.35 -12.98 -9.43
C PHE A 3 27.85 -12.72 -9.63
N LEU A 4 27.47 -11.96 -10.67
CA LEU A 4 26.06 -11.66 -10.95
C LEU A 4 25.31 -12.89 -11.45
N THR A 5 25.97 -13.75 -12.21
CA THR A 5 25.35 -15.02 -12.64
C THR A 5 25.14 -15.96 -11.46
N GLN A 6 26.04 -15.95 -10.47
CA GLN A 6 25.98 -16.85 -9.31
C GLN A 6 25.07 -16.36 -8.19
N TYR A 7 25.03 -15.05 -7.92
CA TYR A 7 24.29 -14.49 -6.77
C TYR A 7 23.23 -13.45 -7.15
N GLY A 8 23.26 -12.98 -8.40
CA GLY A 8 22.41 -11.85 -8.84
C GLY A 8 20.93 -12.17 -8.78
N GLY A 9 20.52 -13.42 -9.04
CA GLY A 9 19.11 -13.82 -8.94
C GLY A 9 18.52 -13.55 -7.56
N ALA A 10 19.17 -14.08 -6.51
CA ALA A 10 18.76 -13.85 -5.12
C ALA A 10 18.82 -12.36 -4.74
N ILE A 11 19.87 -11.64 -5.12
CA ILE A 11 20.03 -10.20 -4.85
C ILE A 11 18.85 -9.40 -5.43
N PHE A 12 18.47 -9.65 -6.69
CA PHE A 12 17.35 -8.94 -7.30
C PHE A 12 16.00 -9.34 -6.71
N GLY A 13 15.82 -10.60 -6.32
CA GLY A 13 14.65 -11.04 -5.57
C GLY A 13 14.49 -10.29 -4.24
N TYR A 14 15.56 -10.22 -3.43
CA TYR A 14 15.54 -9.46 -2.17
C TYR A 14 15.35 -7.96 -2.37
N LEU A 15 15.90 -7.39 -3.44
CA LEU A 15 15.62 -6.01 -3.81
C LEU A 15 14.12 -5.81 -4.12
N GLY A 16 13.50 -6.77 -4.81
CA GLY A 16 12.05 -6.77 -5.04
C GLY A 16 11.24 -6.79 -3.74
N VAL A 17 11.64 -7.61 -2.76
CA VAL A 17 11.03 -7.60 -1.41
C VAL A 17 11.13 -6.21 -0.78
N ALA A 18 12.33 -5.62 -0.77
CA ALA A 18 12.57 -4.33 -0.17
C ALA A 18 11.72 -3.22 -0.81
N LEU A 19 11.61 -3.20 -2.15
CA LEU A 19 10.83 -2.20 -2.87
C LEU A 19 9.32 -2.36 -2.67
N ALA A 20 8.80 -3.59 -2.71
CA ALA A 20 7.39 -3.87 -2.46
C ALA A 20 6.94 -3.32 -1.11
N VAL A 21 7.70 -3.63 -0.05
CA VAL A 21 7.36 -3.24 1.32
C VAL A 21 7.60 -1.74 1.55
N ALA A 22 8.74 -1.20 1.12
CA ALA A 22 9.10 0.18 1.42
C ALA A 22 8.12 1.18 0.77
N PHE A 23 7.89 1.06 -0.55
CA PHE A 23 7.13 2.07 -1.27
C PHE A 23 5.63 1.99 -1.00
N SER A 24 5.06 0.78 -0.94
CA SER A 24 3.66 0.65 -0.56
C SER A 24 3.43 1.09 0.90
N GLY A 25 4.39 0.79 1.78
CA GLY A 25 4.43 1.25 3.16
C GLY A 25 4.47 2.77 3.28
N PHE A 26 5.28 3.46 2.46
CA PHE A 26 5.32 4.93 2.42
C PHE A 26 3.97 5.54 2.02
N GLY A 27 3.30 4.94 1.03
CA GLY A 27 1.96 5.35 0.63
C GLY A 27 0.98 5.29 1.80
N SER A 28 0.93 4.14 2.48
CA SER A 28 0.04 3.95 3.61
C SER A 28 0.39 4.81 4.83
N SER A 29 1.67 4.91 5.20
CA SER A 29 2.08 5.73 6.34
C SER A 29 1.74 7.20 6.13
N TYR A 30 1.92 7.71 4.91
CA TYR A 30 1.54 9.08 4.58
C TYR A 30 0.03 9.29 4.65
N GLY A 31 -0.75 8.40 4.01
CA GLY A 31 -2.20 8.54 3.96
C GLY A 31 -2.87 8.37 5.32
N THR A 32 -2.51 7.32 6.05
CA THR A 32 -3.01 7.05 7.41
C THR A 32 -2.53 8.10 8.40
N GLY A 33 -1.27 8.54 8.30
CA GLY A 33 -0.73 9.61 9.16
C GLY A 33 -1.44 10.94 8.96
N GLY A 34 -1.63 11.36 7.71
CA GLY A 34 -2.34 12.60 7.37
C GLY A 34 -3.80 12.58 7.84
N THR A 35 -4.50 11.46 7.59
CA THR A 35 -5.89 11.30 8.04
C THR A 35 -5.98 11.24 9.56
N GLY A 36 -5.03 10.57 10.22
CA GLY A 36 -4.97 10.47 11.68
C GLY A 36 -4.76 11.81 12.37
N ALA A 37 -3.91 12.69 11.82
CA ALA A 37 -3.73 14.04 12.35
C ALA A 37 -5.04 14.86 12.28
N ALA A 38 -5.77 14.75 11.17
CA ALA A 38 -7.07 15.40 11.03
C ALA A 38 -8.14 14.76 11.94
N ALA A 39 -8.12 13.44 12.11
CA ALA A 39 -9.01 12.73 13.01
C ALA A 39 -8.79 13.16 14.46
N ALA A 40 -7.52 13.26 14.91
CA ALA A 40 -7.15 13.76 16.23
C ALA A 40 -7.69 15.18 16.49
N SER A 41 -7.61 16.06 15.48
CA SER A 41 -8.19 17.41 15.57
C SER A 41 -9.71 17.40 15.73
N LEU A 42 -10.41 16.47 15.06
CA LEU A 42 -11.87 16.36 15.15
C LEU A 42 -12.31 15.82 16.50
N ILE A 43 -11.71 14.72 16.97
CA ILE A 43 -12.13 14.03 18.19
C ILE A 43 -11.79 14.79 19.47
N LYS A 44 -10.87 15.77 19.39
CA LYS A 44 -10.62 16.72 20.48
C LYS A 44 -11.91 17.43 20.90
N ASP A 45 -12.69 17.88 19.92
CA ASP A 45 -13.92 18.65 20.16
C ASP A 45 -15.18 17.77 20.07
N GLN A 46 -15.13 16.66 19.32
CA GLN A 46 -16.24 15.75 19.05
C GLN A 46 -15.84 14.27 19.29
N PRO A 47 -15.54 13.87 20.54
CA PRO A 47 -15.00 12.56 20.86
C PRO A 47 -15.93 11.39 20.51
N GLU A 48 -17.24 11.61 20.48
CA GLU A 48 -18.25 10.63 20.10
C GLU A 48 -18.10 10.13 18.64
N LYS A 49 -17.37 10.88 17.80
CA LYS A 49 -17.11 10.52 16.39
C LYS A 49 -15.87 9.65 16.19
N PHE A 50 -15.21 9.23 17.28
CA PHE A 50 -13.96 8.47 17.23
C PHE A 50 -14.01 7.26 16.28
N THR A 51 -15.01 6.40 16.42
CA THR A 51 -15.11 5.18 15.60
C THR A 51 -15.20 5.48 14.11
N GLN A 52 -15.98 6.50 13.72
CA GLN A 52 -16.14 6.90 12.31
C GLN A 52 -14.86 7.55 11.77
N ALA A 53 -14.19 8.35 12.60
CA ALA A 53 -12.91 8.96 12.25
C ALA A 53 -11.80 7.91 12.09
N LEU A 54 -11.78 6.89 12.96
CA LEU A 54 -10.87 5.74 12.88
C LEU A 54 -11.08 4.95 11.59
N ILE A 55 -12.34 4.70 11.19
CA ILE A 55 -12.64 4.01 9.93
C ILE A 55 -12.00 4.77 8.75
N LEU A 56 -12.23 6.09 8.66
CA LEU A 56 -11.62 6.91 7.61
C LEU A 56 -10.08 6.84 7.67
N GLN A 57 -9.48 6.93 8.86
CA GLN A 57 -8.03 6.84 9.02
C GLN A 57 -7.43 5.51 8.53
N LEU A 58 -8.16 4.40 8.67
CA LEU A 58 -7.68 3.07 8.29
C LEU A 58 -7.76 2.80 6.79
N LEU A 59 -8.63 3.49 6.05
CA LEU A 59 -8.82 3.26 4.60
C LEU A 59 -7.52 3.35 3.78
N PRO A 60 -6.65 4.36 3.94
CA PRO A 60 -5.36 4.41 3.24
C PRO A 60 -4.28 3.45 3.78
N GLY A 61 -4.63 2.49 4.65
CA GLY A 61 -3.69 1.56 5.28
C GLY A 61 -3.41 0.27 4.51
N THR A 62 -4.22 -0.04 3.49
CA THR A 62 -4.19 -1.35 2.81
C THR A 62 -3.02 -1.51 1.84
N GLN A 63 -2.51 -0.44 1.24
CA GLN A 63 -1.39 -0.50 0.29
C GLN A 63 -0.13 -1.11 0.93
N GLY A 64 0.17 -0.73 2.18
CA GLY A 64 1.24 -1.31 2.98
C GLY A 64 1.06 -2.82 3.14
N LEU A 65 -0.16 -3.29 3.43
CA LEU A 65 -0.48 -4.71 3.58
C LEU A 65 -0.30 -5.48 2.26
N TYR A 66 -0.70 -4.90 1.13
CA TYR A 66 -0.53 -5.52 -0.18
C TYR A 66 0.95 -5.68 -0.55
N GLY A 67 1.76 -4.63 -0.38
CA GLY A 67 3.21 -4.73 -0.64
C GLY A 67 3.92 -5.65 0.35
N PHE A 68 3.44 -5.74 1.60
CA PHE A 68 3.89 -6.75 2.56
C PHE A 68 3.62 -8.17 2.07
N VAL A 69 2.40 -8.46 1.61
CA VAL A 69 2.05 -9.78 1.06
C VAL A 69 2.92 -10.12 -0.16
N ILE A 70 3.07 -9.20 -1.11
CA ILE A 70 3.96 -9.40 -2.27
C ILE A 70 5.42 -9.64 -1.84
N GLY A 71 5.92 -8.86 -0.88
CA GLY A 71 7.25 -9.03 -0.33
C GLY A 71 7.45 -10.43 0.26
N PHE A 72 6.48 -10.95 1.02
CA PHE A 72 6.53 -12.31 1.55
C PHE A 72 6.47 -13.39 0.47
N MET A 73 5.61 -13.22 -0.53
CA MET A 73 5.52 -14.16 -1.66
C MET A 73 6.84 -14.25 -2.42
N ILE A 74 7.49 -13.10 -2.69
CA ILE A 74 8.82 -13.07 -3.30
C ILE A 74 9.85 -13.71 -2.36
N LEU A 75 9.86 -13.36 -1.07
CA LEU A 75 10.80 -13.89 -0.09
C LEU A 75 10.77 -15.43 -0.02
N PHE A 76 9.59 -16.03 -0.08
CA PHE A 76 9.43 -17.49 -0.09
C PHE A 76 9.77 -18.16 -1.42
N THR A 77 9.93 -17.38 -2.49
CA THR A 77 10.35 -17.86 -3.81
C THR A 77 11.86 -17.80 -4.01
N VAL A 78 12.56 -16.89 -3.30
CA VAL A 78 14.00 -16.70 -3.47
C VAL A 78 14.80 -17.87 -2.88
N THR A 79 15.63 -18.50 -3.70
CA THR A 79 16.62 -19.51 -3.30
C THR A 79 18.06 -19.01 -3.54
N PRO A 80 19.09 -19.58 -2.87
CA PRO A 80 20.47 -19.17 -3.07
C PRO A 80 21.00 -19.34 -4.51
N ASP A 81 20.44 -20.28 -5.26
CA ASP A 81 20.79 -20.67 -6.62
C ASP A 81 19.82 -20.12 -7.68
N LEU A 82 18.98 -19.16 -7.31
CA LEU A 82 17.97 -18.57 -8.19
C LEU A 82 18.63 -18.01 -9.46
N ALA A 83 18.09 -18.40 -10.62
CA ALA A 83 18.60 -17.91 -11.90
C ALA A 83 18.45 -16.39 -12.01
N LEU A 84 19.43 -15.74 -12.66
CA LEU A 84 19.45 -14.29 -12.81
C LEU A 84 18.16 -13.74 -13.46
N ALA A 85 17.63 -14.44 -14.46
CA ALA A 85 16.38 -14.07 -15.13
C ALA A 85 15.18 -14.09 -14.16
N ASP A 86 15.10 -15.11 -13.30
CA ASP A 86 14.04 -15.20 -12.29
C ASP A 86 14.17 -14.11 -11.22
N GLY A 87 15.39 -13.74 -10.84
CA GLY A 87 15.60 -12.60 -9.94
C GLY A 87 15.07 -11.29 -10.52
N PHE A 88 15.33 -11.01 -11.80
CA PHE A 88 14.77 -9.83 -12.49
C PHE A 88 13.25 -9.89 -12.60
N ARG A 89 12.70 -11.07 -12.87
CA ARG A 89 11.24 -11.31 -12.91
C ARG A 89 10.60 -10.96 -11.58
N LEU A 90 11.14 -11.46 -10.46
CA LEU A 90 10.66 -11.14 -9.11
C LEU A 90 10.80 -9.65 -8.78
N LEU A 91 11.91 -9.02 -9.18
CA LEU A 91 12.08 -7.57 -9.04
C LEU A 91 10.98 -6.82 -9.79
N ILE A 92 10.76 -7.13 -11.07
CA ILE A 92 9.72 -6.49 -11.89
C ILE A 92 8.34 -6.74 -11.32
N ALA A 93 8.07 -7.95 -10.81
CA ALA A 93 6.81 -8.30 -10.17
C ALA A 93 6.50 -7.44 -8.93
N SER A 94 7.52 -6.91 -8.24
CA SER A 94 7.32 -6.02 -7.10
C SER A 94 6.88 -4.59 -7.47
N LEU A 95 7.23 -4.14 -8.69
CA LEU A 95 7.13 -2.72 -9.06
C LEU A 95 5.69 -2.19 -9.15
N PRO A 96 4.70 -2.95 -9.68
CA PRO A 96 3.33 -2.44 -9.76
C PRO A 96 2.80 -2.05 -8.37
N ILE A 97 2.86 -2.95 -7.38
CA ILE A 97 2.37 -2.64 -6.03
C ILE A 97 3.24 -1.59 -5.33
N ALA A 98 4.55 -1.61 -5.53
CA ALA A 98 5.46 -0.63 -4.93
C ALA A 98 5.09 0.79 -5.36
N LEU A 99 5.02 1.04 -6.68
CA LEU A 99 4.80 2.38 -7.23
C LEU A 99 3.34 2.82 -7.11
N VAL A 100 2.39 1.96 -7.48
CA VAL A 100 0.98 2.31 -7.41
C VAL A 100 0.54 2.42 -5.95
N GLY A 101 0.98 1.51 -5.08
CA GLY A 101 0.68 1.59 -3.65
C GLY A 101 1.23 2.85 -2.99
N TRP A 102 2.43 3.28 -3.37
CA TRP A 102 3.00 4.55 -2.89
C TRP A 102 2.13 5.75 -3.27
N ILE A 103 1.73 5.84 -4.54
CA ILE A 103 0.97 6.99 -5.05
C ILE A 103 -0.47 6.93 -4.55
N SER A 104 -1.13 5.78 -4.65
CA SER A 104 -2.54 5.62 -4.32
C SER A 104 -2.81 5.82 -2.83
N GLY A 105 -1.94 5.32 -1.93
CA GLY A 105 -2.09 5.54 -0.49
C GLY A 105 -2.08 7.02 -0.12
N GLN A 106 -1.23 7.83 -0.77
CA GLN A 106 -1.22 9.27 -0.58
C GLN A 106 -2.50 9.94 -1.07
N GLN A 107 -2.99 9.58 -2.26
CA GLN A 107 -4.21 10.19 -2.80
C GLN A 107 -5.45 9.75 -1.99
N GLN A 108 -5.51 8.48 -1.58
CA GLN A 108 -6.57 7.97 -0.75
C GLN A 108 -6.60 8.65 0.62
N GLY A 109 -5.42 8.92 1.20
CA GLY A 109 -5.31 9.71 2.42
C GLY A 109 -5.90 11.12 2.28
N LYS A 110 -5.69 11.79 1.14
CA LYS A 110 -6.29 13.11 0.88
C LYS A 110 -7.82 13.03 0.83
N VAL A 111 -8.36 12.04 0.12
CA VAL A 111 -9.82 11.85 0.03
C VAL A 111 -10.41 11.51 1.40
N SER A 112 -9.75 10.63 2.16
CA SER A 112 -10.18 10.24 3.50
C SER A 112 -10.14 11.41 4.49
N THR A 113 -9.08 12.22 4.43
CA THR A 113 -8.95 13.45 5.22
C THR A 113 -10.06 14.45 4.91
N ALA A 114 -10.43 14.60 3.63
CA ALA A 114 -11.60 15.40 3.26
C ALA A 114 -12.91 14.78 3.79
N GLY A 115 -13.00 13.46 3.85
CA GLY A 115 -14.11 12.73 4.46
C GLY A 115 -14.33 13.06 5.94
N LEU A 116 -13.27 13.37 6.69
CA LEU A 116 -13.40 13.83 8.08
C LEU A 116 -14.14 15.17 8.18
N GLN A 117 -14.08 16.02 7.15
CA GLN A 117 -14.85 17.27 7.11
C GLN A 117 -16.35 17.01 6.89
N VAL A 118 -16.68 15.97 6.12
CA VAL A 118 -18.06 15.48 5.99
C VAL A 118 -18.53 14.95 7.34
N LEU A 119 -17.73 14.10 8.00
CA LEU A 119 -18.05 13.59 9.33
C LEU A 119 -18.25 14.73 10.36
N ALA A 120 -17.42 15.78 10.31
CA ALA A 120 -17.52 16.92 11.21
C ALA A 120 -18.84 17.69 11.05
N LYS A 121 -19.27 17.95 9.80
CA LYS A 121 -20.40 18.85 9.50
C LYS A 121 -21.73 18.15 9.22
N ARG A 122 -21.67 16.94 8.67
CA ARG A 122 -22.80 16.14 8.15
C ARG A 122 -22.55 14.64 8.43
N PRO A 123 -22.49 14.22 9.71
CA PRO A 123 -22.14 12.85 10.10
C PRO A 123 -23.06 11.78 9.49
N GLU A 124 -24.32 12.10 9.22
CA GLU A 124 -25.29 11.25 8.53
C GLU A 124 -24.85 10.86 7.10
N ASN A 125 -23.95 11.63 6.49
CA ASN A 125 -23.45 11.42 5.14
C ASN A 125 -22.04 10.81 5.09
N VAL A 126 -21.48 10.36 6.23
CA VAL A 126 -20.10 9.82 6.28
C VAL A 126 -19.90 8.60 5.37
N ALA A 127 -20.96 7.81 5.15
CA ALA A 127 -20.93 6.66 4.24
C ALA A 127 -20.51 7.06 2.81
N ASN A 128 -20.97 8.22 2.33
CA ASN A 128 -20.60 8.73 1.00
C ASN A 128 -19.09 9.05 0.92
N ALA A 129 -18.52 9.61 1.99
CA ALA A 129 -17.09 9.89 2.06
C ALA A 129 -16.24 8.61 2.07
N ILE A 130 -16.71 7.57 2.77
CA ILE A 130 -16.08 6.25 2.77
C ILE A 130 -16.08 5.67 1.35
N ILE A 131 -17.22 5.69 0.66
CA ILE A 131 -17.34 5.19 -0.72
C ILE A 131 -16.36 5.91 -1.66
N LEU A 132 -16.31 7.25 -1.61
CA LEU A 132 -15.40 8.03 -2.44
C LEU A 132 -13.93 7.70 -2.15
N THR A 133 -13.58 7.46 -0.89
CA THR A 133 -12.23 7.07 -0.48
C THR A 133 -11.87 5.68 -1.04
N ILE A 134 -12.81 4.74 -1.03
CA ILE A 134 -12.59 3.38 -1.55
C ILE A 134 -12.43 3.37 -3.08
N MET A 135 -12.92 4.37 -3.83
CA MET A 135 -12.68 4.43 -5.28
C MET A 135 -11.20 4.57 -5.67
N VAL A 136 -10.37 5.12 -4.77
CA VAL A 136 -8.91 5.16 -4.98
C VAL A 136 -8.29 3.77 -4.77
N GLU A 137 -8.92 2.90 -3.99
CA GLU A 137 -8.44 1.55 -3.66
C GLU A 137 -8.33 0.67 -4.91
N THR A 138 -9.22 0.85 -5.88
CA THR A 138 -9.27 0.03 -7.10
C THR A 138 -7.92 -0.05 -7.80
N TYR A 139 -7.16 1.04 -7.85
CA TYR A 139 -5.84 1.06 -8.48
C TYR A 139 -4.80 0.24 -7.70
N ALA A 140 -4.83 0.27 -6.37
CA ALA A 140 -3.97 -0.54 -5.53
C ALA A 140 -4.27 -2.04 -5.70
N ILE A 141 -5.55 -2.42 -5.79
CA ILE A 141 -5.97 -3.81 -6.02
C ILE A 141 -5.49 -4.30 -7.39
N LEU A 142 -5.65 -3.51 -8.45
CA LEU A 142 -5.18 -3.88 -9.79
C LEU A 142 -3.65 -4.09 -9.82
N ALA A 143 -2.90 -3.20 -9.17
CA ALA A 143 -1.46 -3.33 -9.03
C ALA A 143 -1.04 -4.55 -8.20
N PHE A 144 -1.75 -4.83 -7.11
CA PHE A 144 -1.53 -6.01 -6.27
C PHE A 144 -1.75 -7.29 -7.07
N ILE A 145 -2.88 -7.43 -7.77
CA ILE A 145 -3.18 -8.60 -8.61
C ILE A 145 -2.13 -8.75 -9.72
N THR A 146 -1.73 -7.66 -10.37
CA THR A 146 -0.68 -7.68 -11.40
C THR A 146 0.65 -8.20 -10.83
N SER A 147 1.01 -7.73 -9.63
CA SER A 147 2.22 -8.19 -8.93
C SER A 147 2.16 -9.68 -8.61
N ILE A 148 1.00 -10.19 -8.14
CA ILE A 148 0.79 -11.63 -7.93
C ILE A 148 1.01 -12.42 -9.22
N LEU A 149 0.40 -11.99 -10.33
CA LEU A 149 0.50 -12.72 -11.59
C LEU A 149 1.94 -12.78 -12.10
N LEU A 150 2.68 -11.66 -12.01
CA LEU A 150 4.08 -11.59 -12.42
C LEU A 150 5.02 -12.46 -11.58
N ILE A 151 4.63 -12.86 -10.35
CA ILE A 151 5.41 -13.81 -9.54
C ILE A 151 5.33 -15.25 -10.10
N TYR A 152 4.31 -15.59 -10.91
CA TYR A 152 4.06 -16.96 -11.38
C TYR A 152 4.14 -17.17 -12.89
N VAL A 153 4.19 -16.09 -13.68
CA VAL A 153 4.47 -16.11 -15.13
C VAL A 153 5.97 -16.06 -15.36
#